data_AF-A0A950ERW5-F1
#
_entry.id   AF-A0A950ERW5-F1
#
_cell.length_a   1.000
_cell.length_b   1.000
_cell.length_c   1.000
_cell.angle_alpha   90.00
_cell.angle_beta   90.00
_cell.angle_gamma   90.00
#
_symmetry.space_group_name_H-M   'P 1'
#
loop_
_entity.id
_entity.type
_entity.pdbx_description
1 polymer ?
#
loop_
_entity_poly.entity_id
_entity_poly.type
_entity_poly.pdbx_seq_one_letter_code
_entity_poly.pdbx_strand_id
1 'polypeptide(L)'
;MNRNLSQCGIAVAVSALACALSSGVQAAGSIGLPQPVPAFLPDAEAQGIRCEAVDDDVLAHQTGKYAGSDMISGFVLNLLSQWQLPNGATAIAQGALAVAQNAANQVSAQVKTMATVIDPTPGGTPSAGNLSNGTGSGANPNATATGGQNVSVNGVSQITQVAGNGNAGANAATIAYDNNAPQVPTLPGASNQPSASASNVNGSIKAGISFGSNGVNVKLQTPAGIATQSIVPGNAQQAGAIAQLLQVAGNNQQVANQLQLSLQTQQMTSQMIRQSGVLQALRNLH
;
A
#
# COMPACT_ATOMS: atom_id res chain seq x y z
N MET A 1 -18.20 15.82 -62.03
CA MET A 1 -19.51 15.79 -61.33
C MET A 1 -19.23 15.99 -59.85
N ASN A 2 -19.10 17.23 -59.40
CA ASN A 2 -20.13 18.10 -58.83
C ASN A 2 -20.65 17.65 -57.45
N ARG A 3 -20.37 18.55 -56.49
CA ARG A 3 -20.64 18.59 -55.05
C ARG A 3 -22.09 18.25 -54.66
N ASN A 4 -22.30 17.84 -53.40
CA ASN A 4 -23.27 18.50 -52.52
C ASN A 4 -22.99 18.22 -51.02
N LEU A 5 -23.12 19.29 -50.23
CA LEU A 5 -23.11 19.40 -48.77
C LEU A 5 -24.56 19.40 -48.26
N SER A 6 -24.82 18.91 -47.04
CA SER A 6 -25.87 19.38 -46.10
C SER A 6 -25.66 18.61 -44.78
N GLN A 7 -25.38 19.15 -43.58
CA GLN A 7 -25.97 20.21 -42.73
C GLN A 7 -27.39 19.93 -42.18
N CYS A 8 -27.54 20.28 -40.89
CA CYS A 8 -28.68 20.21 -39.93
C CYS A 8 -28.72 18.96 -39.02
N GLY A 9 -28.81 19.02 -37.68
CA GLY A 9 -28.88 20.11 -36.70
C GLY A 9 -29.35 19.62 -35.30
N ILE A 10 -28.61 20.02 -34.25
CA ILE A 10 -28.92 20.47 -32.86
C ILE A 10 -30.19 19.98 -32.10
N ALA A 11 -29.99 19.49 -30.85
CA ALA A 11 -30.73 19.86 -29.60
C ALA A 11 -30.14 19.13 -28.36
N VAL A 12 -29.25 19.73 -27.56
CA VAL A 12 -29.47 20.36 -26.23
C VAL A 12 -30.74 19.94 -25.47
N ALA A 13 -30.55 19.28 -24.33
CA ALA A 13 -31.48 19.32 -23.20
C ALA A 13 -30.68 19.31 -21.88
N VAL A 14 -30.59 20.49 -21.28
CA VAL A 14 -30.19 20.72 -19.88
C VAL A 14 -31.48 20.72 -19.06
N SER A 15 -31.52 19.97 -17.97
CA SER A 15 -32.54 20.16 -16.95
C SER A 15 -31.94 19.87 -15.58
N ALA A 16 -32.06 20.86 -14.70
CA ALA A 16 -31.55 20.89 -13.34
C ALA A 16 -32.70 21.20 -12.36
N LEU A 17 -32.50 20.73 -11.12
CA LEU A 17 -33.18 21.01 -9.84
C LEU A 17 -34.64 20.56 -9.62
N ALA A 18 -34.82 19.70 -8.61
CA ALA A 18 -35.60 20.03 -7.41
C ALA A 18 -35.24 19.10 -6.22
N CYS A 19 -34.97 19.69 -5.06
CA CYS A 19 -34.89 19.04 -3.75
C CYS A 19 -36.29 18.80 -3.15
N ALA A 20 -36.49 17.69 -2.42
CA ALA A 20 -37.26 17.66 -1.15
C ALA A 20 -37.29 16.24 -0.50
N LEU A 21 -36.63 16.14 0.65
CA LEU A 21 -37.04 15.56 1.95
C LEU A 21 -37.59 14.11 2.08
N SER A 22 -36.75 13.27 2.70
CA SER A 22 -36.97 12.36 3.84
C SER A 22 -38.22 11.49 3.95
N SER A 23 -38.01 10.16 3.96
CA SER A 23 -38.05 9.25 5.13
C SER A 23 -38.57 7.87 4.75
N GLY A 24 -38.00 6.81 5.35
CA GLY A 24 -38.61 5.47 5.33
C GLY A 24 -37.72 4.34 4.84
N VAL A 25 -36.97 3.79 5.79
CA VAL A 25 -36.43 2.43 5.86
C VAL A 25 -37.33 1.39 5.17
N GLN A 26 -36.79 0.51 4.32
CA GLN A 26 -37.08 -0.93 4.34
C GLN A 26 -35.87 -1.73 3.85
N ALA A 27 -35.25 -2.44 4.80
CA ALA A 27 -34.38 -3.56 4.56
C ALA A 27 -35.21 -4.71 3.97
N ALA A 28 -34.87 -5.16 2.76
CA ALA A 28 -35.33 -6.44 2.27
C ALA A 28 -34.43 -7.52 2.88
N GLY A 29 -34.92 -8.16 3.94
CA GLY A 29 -34.31 -9.35 4.49
C GLY A 29 -34.43 -10.51 3.51
N SER A 30 -33.30 -11.01 3.00
CA SER A 30 -33.22 -12.38 2.53
C SER A 30 -32.68 -13.24 3.65
N ILE A 31 -33.54 -14.09 4.18
CA ILE A 31 -33.22 -15.18 5.09
C ILE A 31 -32.37 -16.17 4.28
N GLY A 32 -31.06 -16.14 4.49
CA GLY A 32 -30.10 -17.05 3.88
C GLY A 32 -29.02 -17.36 4.90
N LEU A 33 -29.04 -18.61 5.37
CA LEU A 33 -28.10 -19.33 6.23
C LEU A 33 -26.70 -18.69 6.41
N PRO A 34 -26.12 -18.70 7.63
CA PRO A 34 -24.78 -18.15 7.86
C PRO A 34 -23.75 -18.95 7.04
N GLN A 35 -23.26 -18.36 5.95
CA GLN A 35 -22.07 -18.86 5.29
C GLN A 35 -20.88 -18.52 6.19
N PRO A 36 -19.99 -19.48 6.51
CA PRO A 36 -18.81 -19.19 7.29
C PRO A 36 -17.90 -18.29 6.46
N VAL A 37 -17.79 -17.03 6.88
CA VAL A 37 -16.71 -16.13 6.47
C VAL A 37 -15.38 -16.83 6.74
N PRO A 38 -14.46 -16.90 5.77
CA PRO A 38 -13.13 -17.44 6.00
C PRO A 38 -12.44 -16.67 7.14
N ALA A 39 -11.88 -17.39 8.11
CA ALA A 39 -11.22 -16.87 9.31
C ALA A 39 -9.96 -16.00 9.07
N PHE A 40 -9.69 -15.63 7.81
CA PHE A 40 -8.57 -14.81 7.40
C PHE A 40 -8.88 -13.30 7.39
N LEU A 41 -10.16 -12.94 7.51
CA LEU A 41 -10.61 -11.56 7.61
C LEU A 41 -11.19 -11.35 9.01
N PRO A 42 -10.55 -10.57 9.91
CA PRO A 42 -11.33 -9.94 10.95
C PRO A 42 -12.35 -9.03 10.27
N ASP A 43 -13.53 -8.90 10.88
CA ASP A 43 -14.62 -8.04 10.43
C ASP A 43 -14.12 -6.60 10.37
N ALA A 44 -13.53 -6.24 9.23
CA ALA A 44 -13.06 -4.90 8.96
C ALA A 44 -14.30 -4.11 8.58
N GLU A 45 -14.93 -3.51 9.60
CA GLU A 45 -15.71 -2.29 9.38
C GLU A 45 -14.92 -1.45 8.39
N ALA A 46 -15.52 -1.14 7.24
CA ALA A 46 -14.92 -0.30 6.23
C ALA A 46 -14.60 1.05 6.87
N GLN A 47 -13.41 1.18 7.45
CA GLN A 47 -12.85 2.45 7.87
C GLN A 47 -12.38 3.13 6.60
N GLY A 48 -13.37 3.61 5.83
CA GLY A 48 -13.14 4.68 4.87
C GLY A 48 -12.33 5.78 5.56
N ILE A 49 -11.48 6.43 4.79
CA ILE A 49 -10.61 7.52 5.23
C ILE A 49 -11.40 8.43 6.17
N ARG A 50 -11.07 8.39 7.47
CA ARG A 50 -11.73 9.23 8.47
C ARG A 50 -10.99 10.58 8.45
N CYS A 51 -11.43 11.46 7.57
CA CYS A 51 -11.01 12.86 7.59
C CYS A 51 -11.77 13.56 8.73
N GLU A 52 -11.05 13.92 9.81
CA GLU A 52 -11.57 14.80 10.85
C GLU A 52 -11.42 16.25 10.39
N ALA A 53 -12.51 17.01 10.43
CA ALA A 53 -12.47 18.43 10.13
C ALA A 53 -11.78 19.15 11.31
N VAL A 54 -10.66 19.80 11.02
CA VAL A 54 -9.91 20.58 12.00
C VAL A 54 -10.31 22.04 11.86
N ASP A 55 -10.63 22.69 12.97
CA ASP A 55 -11.02 24.10 13.03
C ASP A 55 -9.84 25.01 12.62
N ASP A 56 -10.14 26.16 12.02
CA ASP A 56 -9.15 27.14 11.58
C ASP A 56 -8.35 27.70 12.77
N ASP A 57 -8.92 27.74 13.98
CA ASP A 57 -8.21 28.14 15.20
C ASP A 57 -7.10 27.14 15.58
N VAL A 58 -7.30 25.84 15.32
CA VAL A 58 -6.28 24.80 15.53
C VAL A 58 -5.18 24.90 14.47
N LEU A 59 -5.56 25.21 13.22
CA LEU A 59 -4.60 25.53 12.15
C LEU A 59 -3.81 26.81 12.45
N ALA A 60 -4.46 27.83 13.01
CA ALA A 60 -3.85 29.13 13.33
C ALA A 60 -2.75 29.01 14.39
N HIS A 61 -2.94 28.12 15.38
CA HIS A 61 -1.90 27.78 16.36
C HIS A 61 -0.73 26.99 15.77
N GLN A 62 -0.91 26.30 14.65
CA GLN A 62 0.18 25.67 13.91
C GLN A 62 0.91 26.64 12.98
N THR A 63 0.24 27.68 12.47
CA THR A 63 0.88 28.80 11.76
C THR A 63 1.45 29.85 12.72
N GLY A 64 2.26 29.40 13.67
CA GLY A 64 2.98 30.22 14.64
C GLY A 64 4.43 29.74 14.75
N LYS A 65 5.34 30.49 14.16
CA LYS A 65 6.79 30.25 14.06
C LYS A 65 7.45 30.04 15.45
N TYR A 66 7.43 28.78 15.92
CA TYR A 66 8.22 28.16 17.01
C TYR A 66 7.84 28.40 18.49
N ALA A 67 6.64 28.02 18.92
CA ALA A 67 6.40 27.73 20.34
C ALA A 67 5.59 26.42 20.47
N GLY A 68 6.26 25.32 20.81
CA GLY A 68 5.64 24.00 21.07
C GLY A 68 5.71 22.96 19.94
N SER A 69 6.48 23.21 18.86
CA SER A 69 6.52 22.29 17.73
C SER A 69 7.21 20.96 18.06
N ASP A 70 6.46 19.88 17.94
CA ASP A 70 6.97 18.51 17.93
C ASP A 70 7.77 18.25 16.64
N MET A 71 9.01 17.78 16.78
CA MET A 71 9.84 17.32 15.67
C MET A 71 9.65 15.82 15.48
N ILE A 72 9.58 15.33 14.23
CA ILE A 72 9.67 13.89 13.98
C ILE A 72 11.08 13.42 14.36
N SER A 73 11.19 12.72 15.47
CA SER A 73 12.44 12.21 16.04
C SER A 73 12.79 10.83 15.48
N GLY A 74 11.80 10.10 14.98
CA GLY A 74 12.00 8.79 14.40
C GLY A 74 10.76 8.25 13.70
N PHE A 75 10.88 7.07 13.11
CA PHE A 75 9.75 6.32 12.60
C PHE A 75 10.03 4.82 12.60
N VAL A 76 8.96 4.04 12.63
CA VAL A 76 8.98 2.60 12.39
C VAL A 76 8.08 2.31 11.20
N LEU A 77 8.64 1.67 10.17
CA LEU A 77 7.95 1.26 8.96
C LEU A 77 7.91 -0.27 8.91
N ASN A 78 6.72 -0.83 8.79
CA ASN A 78 6.49 -2.25 8.55
C ASN A 78 5.78 -2.45 7.21
N LEU A 79 6.25 -3.43 6.46
CA LEU A 79 5.72 -3.79 5.15
C LEU A 79 5.49 -5.29 5.09
N LEU A 80 4.35 -5.69 4.56
CA LEU A 80 4.01 -7.07 4.26
C LEU A 80 3.30 -7.13 2.92
N SER A 81 3.85 -7.89 1.98
CA SER A 81 3.13 -8.34 0.79
C SER A 81 3.00 -9.85 0.87
N GLN A 82 1.79 -10.35 0.60
CA GLN A 82 1.50 -11.77 0.54
C GLN A 82 0.65 -12.08 -0.69
N TRP A 83 0.95 -13.21 -1.32
CA TRP A 83 0.16 -13.76 -2.41
C TRP A 83 -0.01 -15.26 -2.19
N GLN A 84 -1.24 -15.72 -2.06
CA GLN A 84 -1.61 -17.12 -2.02
C GLN A 84 -2.28 -17.52 -3.33
N LEU A 85 -1.72 -18.55 -3.97
CA LEU A 85 -2.22 -19.12 -5.22
C LEU A 85 -3.14 -20.30 -4.91
N PRO A 86 -4.10 -20.63 -5.79
CA PRO A 86 -5.05 -21.73 -5.56
C PRO A 86 -4.40 -23.12 -5.58
N ASN A 87 -3.18 -23.24 -6.12
CA ASN A 87 -2.40 -24.47 -6.04
C ASN A 87 -1.73 -24.68 -4.68
N GLY A 88 -1.96 -23.78 -3.70
CA GLY A 88 -1.37 -23.81 -2.36
C GLY A 88 0.00 -23.14 -2.26
N ALA A 89 0.58 -22.67 -3.38
CA ALA A 89 1.82 -21.91 -3.33
C ALA A 89 1.59 -20.53 -2.72
N THR A 90 2.54 -20.08 -1.89
CA THR A 90 2.45 -18.78 -1.21
C THR A 90 3.77 -18.02 -1.38
N ALA A 91 3.69 -16.76 -1.80
CA ALA A 91 4.80 -15.82 -1.85
C ALA A 91 4.62 -14.77 -0.77
N ILE A 92 5.65 -14.54 0.04
CA ILE A 92 5.63 -13.54 1.13
C ILE A 92 6.91 -12.71 1.04
N ALA A 93 6.76 -11.39 1.11
CA ALA A 93 7.87 -10.46 1.30
C ALA A 93 7.50 -9.50 2.44
N GLN A 94 8.37 -9.41 3.44
CA GLN A 94 8.16 -8.60 4.62
C GLN A 94 9.41 -7.79 4.93
N GLY A 95 9.23 -6.56 5.40
CA GLY A 95 10.32 -5.72 5.85
C GLY A 95 9.92 -4.84 7.00
N ALA A 96 10.92 -4.50 7.81
CA ALA A 96 10.77 -3.53 8.86
C ALA A 96 12.00 -2.61 8.89
N LEU A 97 11.76 -1.31 9.02
CA LEU A 97 12.78 -0.27 9.14
C LEU A 97 12.43 0.60 10.35
N ALA A 98 13.32 0.67 11.33
CA ALA A 98 13.26 1.70 12.37
C ALA A 98 14.38 2.70 12.15
N VAL A 99 14.02 3.98 12.23
CA VAL A 99 14.97 5.08 12.26
C VAL A 99 14.67 5.91 13.50
N ALA A 100 15.68 6.22 14.29
CA ALA A 100 15.56 7.09 15.45
C ALA A 100 16.73 8.07 15.49
N GLN A 101 16.44 9.32 15.77
CA GLN A 101 17.40 10.38 16.02
C GLN A 101 17.45 10.64 17.52
N ASN A 102 18.65 10.54 18.12
CA ASN A 102 18.79 10.85 19.54
C ASN A 102 18.93 12.36 19.77
N ALA A 103 18.85 12.78 21.05
CA ALA A 103 18.99 14.19 21.45
C ALA A 103 20.36 14.81 21.11
N ALA A 104 21.36 14.00 20.73
CA ALA A 104 22.66 14.44 20.23
C ALA A 104 22.70 14.53 18.68
N ASN A 105 21.55 14.50 18.02
CA ASN A 105 21.36 14.47 16.56
C ASN A 105 22.00 13.26 15.85
N GLN A 106 22.34 12.19 16.57
CA GLN A 106 22.84 10.96 15.95
C GLN A 106 21.67 10.12 15.46
N VAL A 107 21.70 9.77 14.17
CA VAL A 107 20.70 8.92 13.54
C VAL A 107 21.13 7.47 13.67
N SER A 108 20.21 6.63 14.14
CA SER A 108 20.34 5.17 14.14
C SER A 108 19.27 4.58 13.24
N ALA A 109 19.64 3.59 12.44
CA ALA A 109 18.70 2.87 11.58
C ALA A 109 18.92 1.36 11.74
N GLN A 110 17.81 0.62 11.81
CA GLN A 110 17.81 -0.84 11.82
C GLN A 110 16.84 -1.34 10.76
N VAL A 111 17.31 -2.27 9.95
CA VAL A 111 16.52 -2.88 8.88
C VAL A 111 16.45 -4.39 9.06
N LYS A 112 15.27 -4.96 8.83
CA LYS A 112 15.05 -6.40 8.79
C LYS A 112 14.22 -6.72 7.55
N THR A 113 14.64 -7.72 6.80
CA THR A 113 13.93 -8.17 5.60
C THR A 113 13.77 -9.69 5.62
N MET A 114 12.63 -10.15 5.12
CA MET A 114 12.34 -11.56 4.88
C MET A 114 11.63 -11.70 3.53
N ALA A 115 12.02 -12.69 2.76
CA ALA A 115 11.27 -13.13 1.59
C ALA A 115 11.22 -14.66 1.62
N THR A 116 10.05 -15.23 1.36
CA THR A 116 9.86 -16.67 1.28
C THR A 116 8.87 -17.01 0.18
N VAL A 117 9.12 -18.14 -0.47
CA VAL A 117 8.19 -18.76 -1.41
C VAL A 117 8.02 -20.20 -0.94
N ILE A 118 6.79 -20.55 -0.59
CA ILE A 118 6.40 -21.88 -0.16
C ILE A 118 5.64 -22.50 -1.34
N ASP A 119 6.16 -23.61 -1.86
CA ASP A 119 5.51 -24.39 -2.91
C ASP A 119 5.11 -25.75 -2.30
N PRO A 120 3.83 -26.16 -2.36
CA PRO A 120 3.38 -27.44 -1.81
C PRO A 120 3.93 -28.65 -2.58
N THR A 121 4.69 -28.43 -3.66
CA THR A 121 5.40 -29.49 -4.39
C THR A 121 6.93 -29.42 -4.21
N PRO A 122 7.48 -29.86 -3.06
CA PRO A 122 8.89 -30.22 -2.96
C PRO A 122 9.10 -31.62 -3.57
N GLY A 123 9.72 -31.71 -4.76
CA GLY A 123 10.38 -32.95 -5.21
C GLY A 123 9.50 -34.10 -5.74
N GLY A 124 8.26 -33.86 -6.18
CA GLY A 124 7.44 -34.90 -6.82
C GLY A 124 7.66 -34.97 -8.33
N THR A 125 7.97 -36.16 -8.85
CA THR A 125 7.93 -36.47 -10.29
C THR A 125 6.62 -35.98 -10.91
N PRO A 126 6.61 -35.49 -12.17
CA PRO A 126 5.35 -35.20 -12.84
C PRO A 126 4.61 -36.53 -12.99
N SER A 127 3.62 -36.77 -12.13
CA SER A 127 2.76 -37.94 -12.24
C SER A 127 1.99 -37.81 -13.54
N ALA A 128 2.52 -38.47 -14.58
CA ALA A 128 1.81 -38.79 -15.80
C ALA A 128 0.69 -39.77 -15.42
N GLY A 129 -0.43 -39.22 -14.94
CA GLY A 129 -1.50 -40.02 -14.37
C GLY A 129 -2.70 -39.16 -14.00
N ASN A 130 -3.43 -38.73 -15.02
CA ASN A 130 -4.86 -38.39 -14.94
C ASN A 130 -5.28 -37.39 -13.84
N LEU A 131 -5.09 -36.09 -14.09
CA LEU A 131 -5.86 -35.01 -13.46
C LEU A 131 -6.28 -34.00 -14.54
N SER A 132 -7.29 -34.38 -15.31
CA SER A 132 -8.15 -33.40 -15.96
C SER A 132 -8.82 -32.57 -14.85
N ASN A 133 -8.44 -31.28 -14.75
CA ASN A 133 -8.98 -30.24 -13.87
C ASN A 133 -8.29 -30.10 -12.47
N GLY A 134 -7.38 -29.11 -12.30
CA GLY A 134 -7.16 -28.50 -10.98
C GLY A 134 -5.75 -28.12 -10.50
N THR A 135 -4.65 -28.47 -11.17
CA THR A 135 -3.28 -28.19 -10.67
C THR A 135 -2.62 -26.94 -11.28
N GLY A 136 -3.41 -26.00 -11.79
CA GLY A 136 -2.91 -24.76 -12.39
C GLY A 136 -2.49 -23.73 -11.34
N SER A 137 -1.55 -22.86 -11.69
CA SER A 137 -1.15 -21.66 -10.90
C SER A 137 -2.31 -20.67 -10.62
N GLY A 138 -3.53 -21.00 -11.03
CA GLY A 138 -4.68 -20.10 -11.08
C GLY A 138 -4.52 -18.96 -12.09
N ALA A 139 -3.43 -18.90 -12.85
CA ALA A 139 -3.32 -17.96 -13.96
C ALA A 139 -4.41 -18.26 -15.00
N ASN A 140 -5.04 -17.19 -15.49
CA ASN A 140 -6.06 -17.29 -16.53
C ASN A 140 -5.53 -16.54 -17.76
N PRO A 141 -5.14 -17.21 -18.85
CA PRO A 141 -4.57 -16.55 -20.02
C PRO A 141 -5.57 -15.62 -20.73
N ASN A 142 -6.86 -15.79 -20.47
CA ASN A 142 -7.91 -14.91 -20.98
C ASN A 142 -8.20 -13.72 -20.05
N ALA A 143 -7.65 -13.73 -18.83
CA ALA A 143 -7.74 -12.60 -17.92
C ALA A 143 -6.57 -11.66 -18.18
N THR A 144 -6.88 -10.37 -18.36
CA THR A 144 -5.88 -9.32 -18.47
C THR A 144 -6.26 -8.16 -17.57
N ALA A 145 -5.32 -7.75 -16.74
CA ALA A 145 -5.40 -6.55 -15.92
C ALA A 145 -4.21 -5.69 -16.30
N THR A 146 -4.40 -4.47 -16.82
CA THR A 146 -3.29 -3.58 -17.24
C THR A 146 -3.66 -2.11 -17.01
N GLY A 147 -2.67 -1.21 -17.03
CA GLY A 147 -2.88 0.25 -17.02
C GLY A 147 -2.62 0.92 -15.67
N GLY A 148 -2.59 0.17 -14.57
CA GLY A 148 -2.30 0.70 -13.23
C GLY A 148 -0.83 1.01 -12.99
N GLN A 149 0.06 0.46 -13.83
CA GLN A 149 1.52 0.50 -13.63
C GLN A 149 2.12 1.91 -13.84
N ASN A 150 1.40 2.79 -14.56
CA ASN A 150 1.87 4.14 -14.91
C ASN A 150 1.21 5.25 -14.07
N VAL A 151 0.40 4.90 -13.09
CA VAL A 151 -0.26 5.87 -12.23
C VAL A 151 0.70 6.30 -11.12
N SER A 152 1.04 7.58 -11.11
CA SER A 152 1.85 8.20 -10.07
C SER A 152 1.06 9.33 -9.42
N VAL A 153 1.07 9.37 -8.09
CA VAL A 153 0.39 10.38 -7.28
C VAL A 153 1.36 10.82 -6.19
N ASN A 154 1.41 12.12 -5.92
CA ASN A 154 2.10 12.63 -4.74
C ASN A 154 1.29 12.26 -3.49
N GLY A 155 1.92 11.59 -2.52
CA GLY A 155 1.22 11.02 -1.37
C GLY A 155 0.94 9.52 -1.53
N VAL A 156 -0.26 9.05 -1.18
CA VAL A 156 -0.58 7.61 -1.16
C VAL A 156 -1.43 7.22 -2.38
N SER A 157 -0.95 6.25 -3.14
CA SER A 157 -1.64 5.61 -4.26
C SER A 157 -1.87 4.14 -3.98
N GLN A 158 -3.12 3.69 -4.11
CA GLN A 158 -3.52 2.30 -3.97
C GLN A 158 -4.30 1.87 -5.20
N ILE A 159 -3.75 0.92 -5.95
CA ILE A 159 -4.30 0.49 -7.22
C ILE A 159 -4.52 -1.01 -7.14
N THR A 160 -5.75 -1.42 -7.42
CA THR A 160 -6.12 -2.83 -7.49
C THR A 160 -6.78 -3.08 -8.84
N GLN A 161 -6.15 -3.92 -9.65
CA GLN A 161 -6.65 -4.36 -10.94
C GLN A 161 -6.86 -5.87 -10.87
N VAL A 162 -8.08 -6.31 -11.15
CA VAL A 162 -8.46 -7.71 -11.01
C VAL A 162 -9.19 -8.15 -12.27
N ALA A 163 -8.71 -9.22 -12.87
CA ALA A 163 -9.33 -9.92 -13.97
C ALA A 163 -9.39 -11.42 -13.64
N GLY A 164 -10.50 -12.06 -14.02
CA GLY A 164 -10.83 -13.44 -13.65
C GLY A 164 -11.77 -13.51 -12.44
N ASN A 165 -12.01 -14.73 -11.94
CA ASN A 165 -13.09 -15.04 -11.01
C ASN A 165 -12.58 -15.46 -9.62
N GLY A 166 -13.29 -15.07 -8.56
CA GLY A 166 -13.01 -15.54 -7.19
C GLY A 166 -11.72 -14.97 -6.57
N ASN A 167 -11.21 -13.86 -7.09
CA ASN A 167 -10.01 -13.22 -6.54
C ASN A 167 -10.36 -12.34 -5.32
N ALA A 168 -9.45 -12.31 -4.35
CA ALA A 168 -9.45 -11.38 -3.23
C ALA A 168 -8.15 -10.55 -3.26
N GLY A 169 -8.29 -9.23 -3.20
CA GLY A 169 -7.17 -8.29 -3.27
C GLY A 169 -7.33 -7.18 -2.24
N ALA A 170 -6.33 -6.94 -1.39
CA ALA A 170 -6.36 -5.89 -0.38
C ALA A 170 -5.08 -5.04 -0.39
N ASN A 171 -5.23 -3.72 -0.52
CA ASN A 171 -4.17 -2.76 -0.22
C ASN A 171 -4.55 -2.05 1.08
N ALA A 172 -3.65 -2.05 2.06
CA ALA A 172 -3.83 -1.39 3.34
C ALA A 172 -2.60 -0.53 3.65
N ALA A 173 -2.84 0.70 4.08
CA ALA A 173 -1.80 1.63 4.53
C ALA A 173 -2.29 2.34 5.79
N THR A 174 -1.53 2.21 6.87
CA THR A 174 -1.80 2.91 8.14
C THR A 174 -0.64 3.84 8.42
N ILE A 175 -0.93 5.13 8.62
CA ILE A 175 0.05 6.13 9.03
C ILE A 175 -0.46 6.70 10.36
N ALA A 176 0.33 6.53 11.42
CA ALA A 176 -0.04 6.98 12.76
C ALA A 176 1.11 7.77 13.39
N TYR A 177 0.75 8.75 14.22
CA TYR A 177 1.69 9.42 15.12
C TYR A 177 1.59 8.72 16.47
N ASP A 178 2.68 8.05 16.87
CA ASP A 178 2.73 7.31 18.13
C ASP A 178 4.11 7.48 18.77
N ASN A 179 4.13 8.12 19.93
CA ASN A 179 5.34 8.32 20.73
C ASN A 179 5.81 7.02 21.41
N ASN A 180 4.97 5.98 21.40
CA ASN A 180 5.31 4.60 21.77
C ASN A 180 5.38 3.72 20.52
N ALA A 181 6.01 4.19 19.43
CA ALA A 181 5.99 3.44 18.17
C ALA A 181 6.37 1.97 18.38
N PRO A 182 5.57 1.04 17.81
CA PRO A 182 5.76 -0.39 18.00
C PRO A 182 7.20 -0.79 17.64
N GLN A 183 7.80 -1.62 18.48
CA GLN A 183 9.13 -2.16 18.23
C GLN A 183 9.16 -2.87 16.86
N VAL A 184 10.29 -2.76 16.16
CA VAL A 184 10.53 -3.46 14.88
C VAL A 184 10.16 -4.93 15.07
N PRO A 185 9.14 -5.45 14.35
CA PRO A 185 8.72 -6.83 14.51
C PRO A 185 9.91 -7.78 14.36
N THR A 186 9.90 -8.85 15.13
CA THR A 186 10.90 -9.91 15.00
C THR A 186 10.62 -10.70 13.74
N LEU A 187 11.25 -10.29 12.62
CA LEU A 187 11.21 -11.05 11.39
C LEU A 187 12.21 -12.21 11.44
N PRO A 188 11.83 -13.41 10.99
CA PRO A 188 12.77 -14.48 10.67
C PRO A 188 13.68 -14.02 9.52
N GLY A 189 14.95 -13.72 9.81
CA GLY A 189 15.89 -13.20 8.82
C GLY A 189 17.14 -12.62 9.47
N ALA A 190 18.13 -12.27 8.66
CA ALA A 190 19.35 -11.65 9.15
C ALA A 190 19.10 -10.18 9.50
N SER A 191 19.53 -9.78 10.71
CA SER A 191 19.48 -8.39 11.16
C SER A 191 20.36 -7.51 10.28
N ASN A 192 19.90 -6.31 9.95
CA ASN A 192 20.59 -5.33 9.11
C ASN A 192 20.85 -5.79 7.66
N GLN A 193 20.03 -6.70 7.13
CA GLN A 193 19.98 -6.95 5.69
C GLN A 193 18.99 -5.99 5.05
N PRO A 194 19.42 -5.13 4.11
CA PRO A 194 18.52 -4.18 3.45
C PRO A 194 17.66 -4.83 2.37
N SER A 195 17.90 -6.10 2.01
CA SER A 195 17.13 -6.78 0.98
C SER A 195 17.01 -8.28 1.23
N ALA A 196 15.89 -8.85 0.83
CA ALA A 196 15.67 -10.29 0.78
C ALA A 196 14.94 -10.65 -0.51
N SER A 197 15.23 -11.83 -1.06
CA SER A 197 14.53 -12.37 -2.21
C SER A 197 14.39 -13.88 -2.13
N ALA A 198 13.30 -14.41 -2.67
CA ALA A 198 13.01 -15.83 -2.72
C ALA A 198 12.30 -16.15 -4.05
N SER A 199 12.47 -17.37 -4.53
CA SER A 199 11.84 -17.87 -5.74
C SER A 199 11.54 -19.35 -5.59
N ASN A 200 10.48 -19.85 -6.21
CA ASN A 200 10.31 -21.29 -6.38
C ASN A 200 11.36 -21.84 -7.37
N VAL A 201 11.47 -23.18 -7.41
CA VAL A 201 12.45 -23.92 -8.24
C VAL A 201 12.35 -23.52 -9.72
N ASN A 202 11.13 -23.31 -10.23
CA ASN A 202 10.89 -23.00 -11.63
C ASN A 202 11.02 -21.50 -11.96
N GLY A 203 11.30 -20.63 -10.97
CA GLY A 203 11.43 -19.20 -11.20
C GLY A 203 10.12 -18.47 -11.49
N SER A 204 8.98 -19.15 -11.44
CA SER A 204 7.67 -18.61 -11.83
C SER A 204 7.00 -17.79 -10.72
N ILE A 205 7.34 -18.08 -9.47
CA ILE A 205 6.88 -17.34 -8.29
C ILE A 205 8.10 -16.71 -7.64
N LYS A 206 8.09 -15.39 -7.51
CA LYS A 206 9.18 -14.59 -6.93
C LYS A 206 8.64 -13.65 -5.87
N ALA A 207 9.35 -13.56 -4.76
CA ALA A 207 9.13 -12.58 -3.70
C ALA A 207 10.42 -11.79 -3.47
N GLY A 208 10.30 -10.50 -3.27
CA GLY A 208 11.46 -9.65 -3.02
C GLY A 208 11.10 -8.39 -2.26
N ILE A 209 12.06 -7.92 -1.48
CA ILE A 209 12.01 -6.65 -0.79
C ILE A 209 13.40 -6.02 -0.77
N SER A 210 13.46 -4.69 -0.90
CA SER A 210 14.68 -3.91 -0.76
C SER A 210 14.41 -2.55 -0.12
N PHE A 211 15.34 -2.15 0.74
CA PHE A 211 15.50 -0.82 1.29
C PHE A 211 16.78 -0.24 0.69
N GLY A 212 16.71 0.91 0.03
CA GLY A 212 17.86 1.55 -0.60
C GLY A 212 17.75 3.06 -0.62
N SER A 213 18.71 3.71 -1.28
CA SER A 213 18.77 5.18 -1.41
C SER A 213 17.57 5.75 -2.18
N ASN A 214 17.01 4.99 -3.12
CA ASN A 214 15.84 5.37 -3.91
C ASN A 214 14.51 5.05 -3.21
N GLY A 215 14.56 4.63 -1.94
CA GLY A 215 13.39 4.28 -1.14
C GLY A 215 13.22 2.77 -0.92
N VAL A 216 11.98 2.36 -0.69
CA VAL A 216 11.64 0.98 -0.33
C VAL A 216 10.84 0.35 -1.45
N ASN A 217 11.15 -0.89 -1.82
CA ASN A 217 10.42 -1.63 -2.85
C ASN A 217 10.12 -3.05 -2.38
N VAL A 218 8.88 -3.46 -2.47
CA VAL A 218 8.39 -4.82 -2.27
C VAL A 218 7.77 -5.28 -3.57
N LYS A 219 8.09 -6.50 -4.01
CA LYS A 219 7.55 -7.08 -5.24
C LYS A 219 7.29 -8.56 -5.06
N LEU A 220 6.06 -8.96 -5.35
CA LEU A 220 5.67 -10.33 -5.60
C LEU A 220 5.32 -10.46 -7.09
N GLN A 221 5.80 -11.53 -7.70
CA GLN A 221 5.51 -11.85 -9.09
C GLN A 221 5.12 -13.32 -9.18
N THR A 222 3.98 -13.58 -9.82
CA THR A 222 3.44 -14.93 -10.01
C THR A 222 2.95 -15.05 -11.47
N PRO A 223 2.64 -16.26 -11.95
CA PRO A 223 1.99 -16.41 -13.26
C PRO A 223 0.62 -15.75 -13.34
N ALA A 224 -0.05 -15.52 -12.20
CA ALA A 224 -1.35 -14.89 -12.11
C ALA A 224 -1.27 -13.36 -11.91
N GLY A 225 -0.07 -12.76 -11.89
CA GLY A 225 0.10 -11.31 -11.86
C GLY A 225 1.22 -10.80 -10.96
N ILE A 226 1.12 -9.52 -10.56
CA ILE A 226 2.13 -8.83 -9.75
C ILE A 226 1.51 -8.04 -8.60
N ALA A 227 2.20 -8.01 -7.47
CA ALA A 227 1.87 -7.15 -6.33
C ALA A 227 3.11 -6.36 -5.96
N THR A 228 3.02 -5.05 -5.87
CA THR A 228 4.15 -4.19 -5.53
C THR A 228 3.79 -3.16 -4.49
N GLN A 229 4.76 -2.84 -3.63
CA GLN A 229 4.72 -1.66 -2.77
C GLN A 229 5.99 -0.87 -3.02
N SER A 230 5.88 0.43 -3.25
CA SER A 230 7.02 1.32 -3.39
C SER A 230 6.83 2.53 -2.50
N ILE A 231 7.90 2.93 -1.81
CA ILE A 231 7.93 4.16 -1.02
C ILE A 231 9.10 4.96 -1.55
N VAL A 232 8.81 6.11 -2.16
CA VAL A 232 9.80 7.07 -2.61
C VAL A 232 9.86 8.19 -1.57
N PRO A 233 10.99 8.37 -0.86
CA PRO A 233 11.13 9.45 0.10
C PRO A 233 11.08 10.80 -0.61
N GLY A 234 10.47 11.79 0.04
CA GLY A 234 10.45 13.16 -0.47
C GLY A 234 11.82 13.82 -0.41
N ASN A 235 12.08 14.73 -1.32
CA ASN A 235 13.24 15.63 -1.29
C ASN A 235 12.76 17.09 -1.44
N ALA A 236 13.70 18.05 -1.50
CA ALA A 236 13.36 19.47 -1.57
C ALA A 236 12.56 19.85 -2.83
N GLN A 237 12.56 19.01 -3.87
CA GLN A 237 11.94 19.25 -5.16
C GLN A 237 10.71 18.37 -5.42
N GLN A 238 10.56 17.25 -4.71
CA GLN A 238 9.51 16.27 -4.96
C GLN A 238 8.94 15.74 -3.64
N ALA A 239 7.61 15.78 -3.52
CA ALA A 239 6.90 15.19 -2.39
C ALA A 239 7.12 13.67 -2.34
N GLY A 240 7.17 13.11 -1.13
CA GLY A 240 7.24 11.66 -0.96
C GLY A 240 5.99 10.97 -1.49
N ALA A 241 6.14 9.71 -1.92
CA ALA A 241 5.05 8.91 -2.45
C ALA A 241 5.09 7.49 -1.89
N ILE A 242 3.90 6.94 -1.62
CA ILE A 242 3.65 5.54 -1.29
C ILE A 242 2.76 4.99 -2.40
N ALA A 243 3.22 4.00 -3.14
CA ALA A 243 2.47 3.35 -4.20
C ALA A 243 2.28 1.88 -3.88
N GLN A 244 1.03 1.42 -3.82
CA GLN A 244 0.67 0.01 -3.70
C GLN A 244 -0.10 -0.39 -4.95
N LEU A 245 0.34 -1.46 -5.60
CA LEU A 245 -0.30 -2.00 -6.81
C LEU A 245 -0.56 -3.49 -6.60
N LEU A 246 -1.79 -3.90 -6.90
CA LEU A 246 -2.19 -5.29 -7.11
C LEU A 246 -2.68 -5.41 -8.54
N GLN A 247 -2.10 -6.32 -9.29
CA GLN A 247 -2.51 -6.64 -10.66
C GLN A 247 -2.70 -8.14 -10.73
N VAL A 248 -3.95 -8.57 -10.70
CA VAL A 248 -4.37 -9.96 -10.63
C VAL A 248 -5.04 -10.32 -11.95
N ALA A 249 -4.51 -11.33 -12.63
CA ALA A 249 -4.96 -11.86 -13.92
C ALA A 249 -5.09 -13.38 -13.82
N GLY A 250 -5.95 -13.83 -12.92
CA GLY A 250 -6.11 -15.23 -12.55
C GLY A 250 -7.46 -15.50 -11.91
N ASN A 251 -7.69 -16.72 -11.47
CA ASN A 251 -8.85 -17.12 -10.70
C ASN A 251 -8.41 -17.55 -9.30
N ASN A 252 -9.24 -17.31 -8.29
CA ASN A 252 -9.05 -17.75 -6.90
C ASN A 252 -7.70 -17.30 -6.31
N GLN A 253 -7.25 -16.10 -6.68
CA GLN A 253 -6.04 -15.50 -6.13
C GLN A 253 -6.36 -14.77 -4.83
N GLN A 254 -5.49 -14.86 -3.83
CA GLN A 254 -5.60 -14.02 -2.63
C GLN A 254 -4.32 -13.21 -2.49
N VAL A 255 -4.44 -11.90 -2.53
CA VAL A 255 -3.28 -11.01 -2.57
C VAL A 255 -3.48 -9.84 -1.62
N ALA A 256 -2.47 -9.54 -0.82
CA ALA A 256 -2.51 -8.43 0.11
C ALA A 256 -1.19 -7.66 0.10
N ASN A 257 -1.29 -6.34 0.16
CA ASN A 257 -0.23 -5.41 0.51
C ASN A 257 -0.65 -4.67 1.77
N GLN A 258 0.20 -4.69 2.79
CA GLN A 258 0.01 -3.97 4.03
C GLN A 258 1.24 -3.12 4.32
N LEU A 259 0.98 -1.85 4.61
CA LEU A 259 1.95 -0.88 5.07
C LEU A 259 1.50 -0.31 6.40
N GLN A 260 2.43 -0.22 7.34
CA GLN A 260 2.22 0.48 8.60
C GLN A 260 3.42 1.40 8.85
N LEU A 261 3.16 2.69 8.97
CA LEU A 261 4.14 3.72 9.29
C LEU A 261 3.75 4.38 10.61
N SER A 262 4.60 4.25 11.61
CA SER A 262 4.47 4.91 12.90
C SER A 262 5.50 6.03 12.99
N LEU A 263 5.05 7.26 13.15
CA LEU A 263 5.90 8.45 13.28
C LEU A 263 6.07 8.76 14.76
N GLN A 264 7.32 8.86 15.21
CA GLN A 264 7.66 9.27 16.57
C GLN A 264 7.92 10.77 16.59
N THR A 265 7.28 11.47 17.52
CA THR A 265 7.49 12.89 17.72
C THR A 265 8.23 13.16 19.03
N GLN A 266 9.02 14.23 19.05
CA GLN A 266 9.68 14.71 20.25
C GLN A 266 9.56 16.23 20.33
N GLN A 267 9.17 16.72 21.51
CA GLN A 267 9.06 18.15 21.76
C GLN A 267 10.40 18.84 21.53
N MET A 268 10.41 19.86 20.68
CA MET A 268 11.61 20.67 20.50
C MET A 268 11.89 21.49 21.75
N THR A 269 13.10 21.36 22.29
CA THR A 269 13.56 22.23 23.36
C THR A 269 13.72 23.67 22.86
N SER A 270 13.53 24.65 23.75
CA SER A 270 13.71 26.09 23.44
C SER A 270 15.12 26.45 22.94
N GLN A 271 16.13 25.60 23.21
CA GLN A 271 17.49 25.71 22.67
C GLN A 271 17.53 25.32 21.18
N MET A 272 16.90 24.21 20.79
CA MET A 272 16.82 23.74 19.39
C MET A 272 16.01 24.68 18.51
N ILE A 273 14.90 25.23 19.03
CA ILE A 273 14.09 26.24 18.35
C ILE A 273 14.93 27.47 17.98
N ARG A 274 15.74 27.97 18.91
CA ARG A 274 16.61 29.13 18.67
C ARG A 274 17.70 28.83 17.65
N GLN A 275 18.31 27.65 17.68
CA GLN A 275 19.31 27.25 16.69
C GLN A 275 18.72 27.08 15.28
N SER A 276 17.53 26.47 15.17
CA SER A 276 16.80 26.37 13.89
C SER A 276 16.43 27.75 13.34
N GLY A 277 15.93 28.64 14.19
CA GLY A 277 15.60 30.02 13.81
C GLY A 277 16.82 30.80 13.29
N VAL A 278 17.99 30.62 13.90
CA VAL A 278 19.25 31.25 13.45
C VAL A 278 19.72 30.67 12.10
N LEU A 279 19.66 29.36 11.90
CA LEU A 279 20.01 28.72 10.62
C LEU A 279 19.04 29.12 9.48
N GLN A 280 17.75 29.28 9.80
CA GLN A 280 16.75 29.77 8.85
C GLN A 280 17.01 31.24 8.49
N ALA A 281 17.38 32.08 9.47
CA ALA A 281 17.72 33.48 9.24
C ALA A 281 18.98 33.63 8.36
N LEU A 282 19.99 32.77 8.56
CA LEU A 282 21.19 32.74 7.73
C LEU A 282 20.92 32.24 6.30
N ARG A 283 19.96 31.32 6.12
CA ARG A 283 19.54 30.84 4.79
C ARG A 283 18.73 31.86 3.99
N ASN A 284 18.07 32.82 4.65
CA ASN A 284 17.33 33.90 3.99
C ASN A 284 18.17 35.16 3.73
N LEU A 285 19.45 35.16 4.11
CA LEU A 285 20.39 36.27 3.89
C LEU A 285 21.18 36.13 2.57
N HIS A 286 20.94 35.07 1.80
CA HIS A 286 21.42 34.85 0.43
C HIS A 286 20.23 34.52 -0.48
#